data_AF-T1C9Y2-F1
#
_entry.id   AF-T1C9Y2-F1
#
_cell.length_a   1.000
_cell.length_b   1.000
_cell.length_c   1.000
_cell.angle_alpha   90.00
_cell.angle_beta   90.00
_cell.angle_gamma   90.00
#
_symmetry.space_group_name_H-M   'P 1'
#
loop_
_entity.id
_entity.type
_entity.pdbx_description
1 polymer ?
#
loop_
_entity_poly.entity_id
_entity_poly.type
_entity_poly.pdbx_seq_one_letter_code
_entity_poly.pdbx_strand_id
1 'polypeptide(L)' 'MLVTDMTDPDWEPIMKKAAAIVTNRGGRTCHAAIIARELGIPAVVGCG' A
#
# COMPACT_ATOMS: atom_id res chain seq x y z
N MET A 1 -4.32 9.62 -1.09
CA MET A 1 -3.17 9.07 -0.32
C MET A 1 -3.75 8.22 0.80
N LEU A 2 -3.32 6.97 0.93
CA LEU A 2 -3.77 6.02 1.96
C LEU A 2 -2.64 5.84 2.99
N VAL A 3 -2.94 5.96 4.28
CA VAL A 3 -1.97 5.76 5.38
C VAL A 3 -2.58 4.76 6.37
N THR A 4 -1.90 3.66 6.65
CA THR A 4 -2.37 2.60 7.56
C THR A 4 -1.19 1.79 8.12
N ASP A 5 -1.38 1.00 9.17
CA ASP A 5 -0.33 0.12 9.68
C ASP A 5 -0.04 -1.06 8.75
N MET A 6 -1.10 -1.68 8.24
CA MET A 6 -1.05 -2.83 7.35
C MET A 6 -2.27 -2.78 6.42
N THR A 7 -2.18 -3.53 5.34
CA THR A 7 -3.26 -3.71 4.38
C THR A 7 -3.43 -5.18 4.04
N ASP A 8 -4.66 -5.53 3.70
CA ASP A 8 -5.12 -6.87 3.33
C ASP A 8 -5.95 -6.78 2.03
N PRO A 9 -6.23 -7.91 1.33
CA PRO A 9 -6.88 -7.91 0.02
C PRO A 9 -8.22 -7.16 -0.03
N ASP A 10 -8.95 -7.10 1.09
CA ASP A 10 -10.23 -6.38 1.18
C ASP A 10 -10.08 -4.86 0.97
N TRP A 11 -8.86 -4.33 1.09
CA TRP A 11 -8.56 -2.91 0.85
C TRP A 11 -8.34 -2.58 -0.63
N GLU A 12 -8.30 -3.56 -1.53
CA GLU A 12 -8.09 -3.33 -2.96
C GLU A 12 -8.97 -2.23 -3.58
N PRO A 13 -10.31 -2.17 -3.31
CA PRO A 13 -11.16 -1.12 -3.88
C PRO A 13 -10.76 0.29 -3.42
N ILE A 14 -10.24 0.39 -2.20
CA ILE A 14 -9.78 1.65 -1.60
C ILE A 14 -8.41 2.02 -2.18
N MET A 15 -7.51 1.05 -2.33
CA MET A 15 -6.19 1.26 -2.94
C MET A 15 -6.27 1.71 -4.39
N LYS A 16 -7.22 1.15 -5.17
CA LYS A 16 -7.48 1.56 -6.56
C LYS A 16 -7.87 3.04 -6.69
N LYS A 17 -8.41 3.64 -5.63
CA LYS A 17 -8.77 5.07 -5.59
C LYS A 17 -7.64 5.94 -5.00
N ALA A 18 -6.59 5.35 -4.46
CA ALA A 18 -5.50 6.09 -3.82
C ALA A 18 -4.44 6.52 -4.85
N ALA A 19 -3.98 7.76 -4.74
CA ALA A 19 -2.84 8.26 -5.53
C ALA A 19 -1.46 7.81 -5.00
N ALA A 20 -1.40 7.30 -3.75
CA ALA A 20 -0.18 6.84 -3.09
C ALA A 20 -0.55 6.01 -1.84
N ILE A 21 0.30 5.06 -1.44
CA ILE A 21 0.10 4.20 -0.26
C ILE A 21 1.27 4.36 0.72
N VAL A 22 0.99 4.54 2.00
CA VAL A 22 1.99 4.57 3.07
C VAL A 22 1.61 3.54 4.13
N THR A 23 2.54 2.64 4.47
CA THR A 23 2.36 1.70 5.59
C THR A 23 3.48 1.77 6.63
N ASN A 24 3.09 1.70 7.90
CA ASN A 24 4.06 1.66 8.99
C ASN A 24 4.78 0.30 9.05
N ARG A 25 4.09 -0.79 8.70
CA ARG A 25 4.67 -2.14 8.65
C ARG A 25 4.73 -2.68 7.22
N GLY A 26 5.66 -3.60 7.01
CA GLY A 26 5.82 -4.35 5.76
C GLY A 26 7.13 -4.06 5.04
N GLY A 27 7.52 -4.99 4.18
CA GLY A 27 8.73 -4.90 3.38
C GLY A 27 8.44 -4.78 1.89
N ARG A 28 9.49 -4.89 1.08
CA ARG A 28 9.41 -4.72 -0.39
C ARG A 28 8.41 -5.67 -1.07
N THR A 29 8.08 -6.81 -0.45
CA THR A 29 7.18 -7.86 -0.94
C THR A 29 5.86 -7.94 -0.17
N CYS A 30 5.52 -6.96 0.67
CA CYS A 30 4.23 -6.96 1.36
C CYS A 30 3.07 -6.65 0.40
N HIS A 31 1.84 -6.93 0.84
CA HIS A 31 0.62 -6.70 0.07
C HIS A 31 0.56 -5.27 -0.52
N ALA A 32 0.71 -4.24 0.33
CA ALA A 32 0.72 -2.84 -0.10
C ALA A 32 1.78 -2.55 -1.19
N ALA A 33 2.98 -3.12 -1.06
CA ALA A 33 4.07 -2.90 -2.01
C ALA A 33 3.85 -3.61 -3.35
N ILE A 34 3.18 -4.76 -3.36
CA ILE A 34 2.84 -5.49 -4.58
C ILE A 34 1.74 -4.73 -5.32
N ILE A 35 0.62 -4.44 -4.65
CA ILE A 35 -0.53 -3.78 -5.26
C ILE A 35 -0.19 -2.37 -5.75
N ALA A 36 0.62 -1.61 -5.02
CA ALA A 36 1.07 -0.30 -5.48
C ALA A 36 1.79 -0.35 -6.85
N ARG A 37 2.60 -1.40 -7.09
CA ARG A 37 3.30 -1.59 -8.37
C ARG A 37 2.35 -1.96 -9.49
N GLU A 38 1.38 -2.81 -9.22
CA GLU A 38 0.35 -3.18 -10.19
C GLU A 38 -0.52 -1.98 -10.58
N LEU A 39 -0.82 -1.10 -9.62
CA LEU A 39 -1.58 0.13 -9.84
C LEU A 39 -0.74 1.28 -10.41
N GLY A 40 0.59 1.14 -10.48
CA GLY A 40 1.49 2.19 -10.96
C GLY A 40 1.54 3.43 -10.06
N ILE A 41 1.21 3.30 -8.77
CA ILE A 41 1.21 4.39 -7.80
C ILE A 41 2.41 4.27 -6.84
N PRO A 42 2.96 5.40 -6.35
CA PRO A 42 4.04 5.37 -5.38
C PRO A 42 3.59 4.76 -4.05
N ALA A 43 4.49 3.97 -3.43
CA ALA A 43 4.29 3.44 -2.09
C ALA A 43 5.53 3.53 -1.21
N VAL A 44 5.31 3.86 0.07
CA VAL A 44 6.31 3.86 1.14
C VAL A 44 5.87 2.85 2.19
N VAL A 45 6.71 1.88 2.52
CA VAL A 45 6.38 0.79 3.45
C VAL A 45 7.48 0.65 4.50
N GLY A 46 7.11 0.25 5.71
CA GLY A 46 8.06 0.12 6.82
C GLY A 46 8.47 1.46 7.43
N CYS A 47 7.51 2.37 7.59
CA CYS A 47 7.75 3.70 8.18
C CYS A 47 7.86 3.70 9.72
N GLY A 48 7.65 2.55 10.36
CA GLY A 48 7.76 2.34 11.81
C GLY A 48 9.02 1.60 12.23
#